data_AF-A0A1V9H087-F1
#
_entry.id   AF-A0A1V9H087-F1
#
_cell.length_a   1.000
_cell.length_b   1.000
_cell.length_c   1.000
_cell.angle_alpha   90.00
_cell.angle_beta   90.00
_cell.angle_gamma   90.00
#
_symmetry.space_group_name_H-M   'P 1'
#
loop_
_entity.id
_entity.type
_entity.pdbx_description
1 polymer ?
#
loop_
_entity_poly.entity_id
_entity_poly.type
_entity_poly.pdbx_seq_one_letter_code
_entity_poly.pdbx_strand_id
1 'polypeptide(L)'
;MLDEIYASKKPARFEQLDVSSIVARYVPVGTTKLVVLETFSKSPTSKIVEDTASKVVVRDNKGQAMLDPDARSVVMTFSLDADGKVAHVDAVHIKNQ
;
A
#
# COMPACT_ATOMS: atom_id res chain seq x y z
N MET A 1 -0.14 -10.34 -2.21
CA MET A 1 0.31 -8.93 -2.37
C MET A 1 1.23 -8.48 -1.25
N LEU A 2 0.73 -8.15 -0.05
CA LEU A 2 1.58 -7.59 1.03
C LEU A 2 2.75 -8.49 1.42
N ASP A 3 2.51 -9.79 1.58
CA ASP A 3 3.58 -10.74 1.88
C ASP A 3 4.65 -10.82 0.78
N GLU A 4 4.27 -10.64 -0.49
CA GLU A 4 5.22 -10.57 -1.61
C GLU A 4 6.06 -9.28 -1.53
N ILE A 5 5.45 -8.14 -1.20
CA ILE A 5 6.17 -6.88 -0.99
C ILE A 5 7.18 -7.03 0.15
N TYR A 6 6.80 -7.66 1.27
CA TYR A 6 7.70 -7.86 2.40
C TYR A 6 8.76 -8.94 2.17
N ALA A 7 8.48 -9.94 1.32
CA ALA A 7 9.44 -10.94 0.87
C ALA A 7 10.39 -10.41 -0.22
N SER A 8 10.04 -9.30 -0.86
CA SER A 8 10.86 -8.62 -1.86
C SER A 8 12.09 -7.92 -1.23
N LYS A 9 12.77 -7.09 -2.03
CA LYS A 9 13.95 -6.35 -1.59
C LYS A 9 13.60 -5.51 -0.35
N LYS A 10 14.45 -5.62 0.67
CA LYS A 10 14.27 -4.93 1.96
C LYS A 10 14.89 -3.53 1.85
N PRO A 11 14.16 -2.45 2.19
CA PRO A 11 14.71 -1.10 2.14
C PRO A 11 15.85 -0.96 3.17
N ALA A 12 17.01 -0.49 2.74
CA ALA A 12 18.13 -0.23 3.63
C ALA A 12 18.07 1.19 4.23
N ARG A 13 18.04 1.30 5.56
CA ARG A 13 18.03 2.58 6.30
C ARG A 13 16.91 3.54 5.86
N PHE A 14 17.21 4.48 4.96
CA PHE A 14 16.33 5.54 4.45
C PHE A 14 15.87 5.31 3.01
N GLU A 15 16.19 4.15 2.44
CA GLU A 15 15.77 3.80 1.10
C GLU A 15 14.24 3.65 1.06
N GLN A 16 13.61 4.31 0.10
CA GLN A 16 12.22 4.03 -0.27
C GLN A 16 12.28 3.14 -1.50
N LEU A 17 11.77 1.92 -1.37
CA LEU A 17 11.71 1.01 -2.51
C LEU A 17 10.35 1.15 -3.19
N ASP A 18 10.39 1.48 -4.47
CA ASP A 18 9.20 1.45 -5.31
C ASP A 18 8.74 0.00 -5.49
N VAL A 19 7.52 -0.26 -5.01
CA VAL A 19 6.84 -1.56 -5.08
C VAL A 19 5.50 -1.42 -5.81
N SER A 20 5.28 -0.30 -6.50
CA SER A 20 4.10 -0.03 -7.35
C SER A 20 3.82 -1.16 -8.32
N SER A 21 4.88 -1.71 -8.93
CA SER A 21 4.80 -2.83 -9.87
C SER A 21 4.19 -4.11 -9.28
N ILE A 22 4.41 -4.38 -7.98
CA ILE A 22 3.81 -5.53 -7.29
C ILE A 22 2.34 -5.21 -7.02
N VAL A 23 2.04 -4.02 -6.51
CA VAL A 23 0.67 -3.60 -6.20
C VAL A 23 -0.21 -3.57 -7.44
N ALA A 24 0.29 -3.02 -8.55
CA ALA A 24 -0.43 -2.91 -9.81
C ALA A 24 -0.80 -4.28 -10.44
N ARG A 25 -0.10 -5.36 -10.07
CA ARG A 25 -0.49 -6.73 -10.49
C ARG A 25 -1.75 -7.23 -9.79
N TYR A 26 -1.99 -6.78 -8.56
CA TYR A 26 -3.15 -7.18 -7.75
C TYR A 26 -4.28 -6.17 -7.82
N VAL A 27 -3.95 -4.88 -7.94
CA VAL A 27 -4.89 -3.76 -8.09
C VAL A 27 -4.53 -3.02 -9.38
N PRO A 28 -4.94 -3.53 -10.55
CA PRO A 28 -4.63 -2.90 -11.82
C PRO A 28 -5.42 -1.60 -12.02
N VAL A 29 -4.93 -0.77 -12.94
CA VAL A 29 -5.68 0.39 -13.45
C VAL A 29 -7.06 -0.05 -13.95
N GLY A 30 -8.08 0.74 -13.64
CA GLY A 30 -9.49 0.44 -13.91
C GLY A 30 -10.22 -0.27 -12.76
N THR A 31 -9.50 -0.72 -11.72
CA THR A 31 -10.13 -1.28 -10.51
C THR A 31 -10.99 -0.24 -9.82
N THR A 32 -12.20 -0.60 -9.38
CA THR A 32 -13.07 0.35 -8.68
C THR A 32 -12.57 0.62 -7.27
N LYS A 33 -12.76 1.85 -6.79
CA LYS A 33 -12.45 2.26 -5.41
C LYS A 33 -12.98 1.27 -4.36
N LEU A 34 -14.22 0.79 -4.51
CA LEU A 34 -14.84 -0.16 -3.58
C LEU A 34 -14.03 -1.46 -3.45
N VAL A 35 -13.52 -1.99 -4.56
CA VAL A 35 -12.71 -3.22 -4.55
C VAL A 35 -11.37 -2.97 -3.84
N VAL A 36 -10.76 -1.79 -4.04
CA VAL A 36 -9.55 -1.38 -3.30
C VAL A 36 -9.83 -1.38 -1.81
N LEU A 37 -10.87 -0.66 -1.38
CA LEU A 37 -11.24 -0.55 0.03
C LEU A 37 -11.55 -1.92 0.64
N GLU A 38 -12.30 -2.78 -0.05
CA GLU A 38 -12.62 -4.12 0.44
C GLU A 38 -11.38 -5.00 0.60
N THR A 39 -10.45 -4.92 -0.37
CA THR A 39 -9.19 -5.68 -0.35
C THR A 39 -8.37 -5.35 0.90
N PHE A 40 -8.27 -4.07 1.25
CA PHE A 40 -7.48 -3.63 2.40
C PHE A 40 -8.22 -3.70 3.72
N SER A 41 -9.56 -3.62 3.72
CA SER A 41 -10.38 -3.82 4.92
C SER A 41 -10.27 -5.26 5.46
N LYS A 42 -9.97 -6.22 4.59
CA LYS A 42 -9.72 -7.63 4.96
C LYS A 42 -8.33 -7.86 5.57
N SER A 43 -7.42 -6.90 5.47
CA SER A 43 -6.06 -7.02 5.98
C SER A 43 -5.94 -6.44 7.40
N PRO A 44 -5.59 -7.23 8.42
CA PRO A 44 -5.56 -6.77 9.81
C PRO A 44 -4.43 -5.77 10.10
N THR A 45 -3.40 -5.71 9.25
CA THR A 45 -2.24 -4.82 9.40
C THR A 45 -2.35 -3.54 8.56
N SER A 46 -3.33 -3.49 7.66
CA SER A 46 -3.55 -2.36 6.76
C SER A 46 -4.57 -1.38 7.32
N LYS A 47 -4.32 -0.10 7.08
CA LYS A 47 -5.22 0.99 7.46
C LYS A 47 -5.38 1.94 6.29
N ILE A 48 -6.62 2.34 6.03
CA ILE A 48 -6.92 3.42 5.09
C ILE A 48 -6.63 4.73 5.83
N VAL A 49 -5.64 5.48 5.35
CA VAL A 49 -5.22 6.75 5.97
C VAL A 49 -5.84 7.96 5.27
N GLU A 50 -6.24 7.79 4.01
CA GLU A 50 -6.92 8.82 3.23
C GLU A 50 -7.93 8.14 2.32
N ASP A 51 -9.15 8.65 2.31
CA ASP A 51 -10.24 8.17 1.45
C ASP A 51 -11.01 9.37 0.89
N THR A 52 -10.74 9.73 -0.36
CA THR A 52 -11.36 10.87 -1.05
C THR A 52 -11.96 10.45 -2.39
N ALA A 53 -12.63 11.37 -3.08
CA ALA A 53 -13.16 11.10 -4.42
C ALA A 53 -12.06 10.88 -5.48
N SER A 54 -10.90 11.51 -5.32
CA SER A 54 -9.80 11.49 -6.29
C SER A 54 -8.62 10.60 -5.88
N LYS A 55 -8.59 10.10 -4.65
CA LYS A 55 -7.44 9.36 -4.12
C LYS A 55 -7.81 8.49 -2.93
N VAL A 56 -7.19 7.32 -2.86
CA VAL A 56 -7.18 6.45 -1.67
C VAL A 56 -5.74 6.20 -1.27
N VAL A 57 -5.41 6.40 0.00
CA VAL A 57 -4.11 6.04 0.56
C VAL A 57 -4.30 4.96 1.61
N VAL A 58 -3.55 3.87 1.43
CA VAL A 58 -3.51 2.75 2.36
C VAL A 58 -2.10 2.62 2.90
N ARG A 59 -2.00 2.48 4.21
CA ARG A 59 -0.75 2.19 4.90
C ARG A 59 -0.84 0.84 5.57
N ASP A 60 0.06 -0.05 5.20
CA ASP A 60 0.26 -1.31 5.91
C ASP A 60 1.46 -1.19 6.85
N ASN A 61 1.30 -1.62 8.09
CA ASN A 61 2.34 -1.57 9.11
C ASN A 61 2.61 -2.98 9.63
N LYS A 62 3.77 -3.54 9.30
CA LYS A 62 4.24 -4.84 9.80
C LYS A 62 5.28 -4.61 10.90
N GLY A 63 5.09 -5.24 12.06
CA GLY A 63 5.99 -5.15 13.22
C GLY A 63 5.70 -3.99 14.20
N GLN A 64 4.88 -3.01 13.84
CA GLN A 64 4.57 -1.87 14.73
C GLN A 64 3.73 -2.28 15.97
N ALA A 65 2.99 -3.40 15.88
CA ALA A 65 2.24 -3.94 17.01
C ALA A 65 3.12 -4.62 18.08
N MET A 66 4.40 -4.90 17.79
CA MET A 66 5.29 -5.66 18.67
C MET A 66 6.68 -5.01 18.79
N LEU A 67 6.81 -3.68 18.98
CA LEU A 67 8.10 -3.02 19.30
C LEU A 67 9.30 -3.57 18.49
N ASP A 68 9.07 -3.89 17.21
CA ASP A 68 10.02 -4.65 16.42
C ASP A 68 11.11 -3.69 15.93
N PRO A 69 12.40 -3.93 16.21
CA PRO A 69 13.50 -3.10 15.72
C PRO A 69 13.63 -3.10 14.18
N ASP A 70 12.86 -3.92 13.48
CA ASP A 70 12.74 -3.96 12.03
C ASP A 70 11.31 -3.63 11.54
N ALA A 71 10.58 -2.81 12.30
CA ALA A 71 9.26 -2.32 11.90
C ALA A 71 9.32 -1.67 10.51
N ARG A 72 8.40 -2.08 9.63
CA ARG A 72 8.33 -1.61 8.24
C ARG A 72 6.92 -1.18 7.91
N SER A 73 6.83 -0.25 6.98
CA SER A 73 5.56 0.20 6.44
C SER A 73 5.57 0.13 4.93
N VAL A 74 4.42 -0.15 4.36
CA VAL A 74 4.17 0.01 2.93
C VAL A 74 3.07 1.06 2.79
N VAL A 75 3.37 2.14 2.09
CA VAL A 75 2.39 3.18 1.76
C VAL A 75 2.00 3.00 0.31
N MET A 76 0.72 2.78 0.08
CA MET A 76 0.10 2.57 -1.24
C MET A 76 -0.85 3.73 -1.51
N THR A 77 -0.68 4.40 -2.63
CA THR A 77 -1.50 5.50 -3.09
C THR A 77 -2.16 5.11 -4.40
N PHE A 78 -3.48 5.17 -4.42
CA PHE A 78 -4.32 4.91 -5.59
C PHE A 78 -4.95 6.23 -6.00
N SER A 79 -4.52 6.79 -7.13
CA SER A 79 -5.20 7.95 -7.71
C SER A 79 -6.41 7.45 -8.49
N LEU A 80 -7.55 8.12 -8.32
CA LEU A 80 -8.81 7.76 -8.93
C LEU A 80 -9.16 8.72 -10.09
N ASP A 81 -9.78 8.18 -11.13
CA ASP A 81 -10.42 8.97 -12.18
C ASP A 81 -11.81 9.49 -11.77
N ALA A 82 -12.45 10.24 -12.67
CA ALA A 82 -13.79 10.78 -12.45
C ALA A 82 -14.87 9.69 -12.26
N ASP A 83 -14.63 8.47 -12.73
CA ASP A 83 -15.52 7.32 -12.57
C ASP A 83 -15.26 6.56 -11.25
N GLY A 84 -14.34 7.05 -10.41
CA GLY A 84 -13.96 6.41 -9.15
C GLY A 84 -13.17 5.11 -9.35
N LYS A 85 -12.49 4.96 -10.46
CA LYS A 85 -11.60 3.84 -10.77
C LYS A 85 -10.15 4.24 -10.63
N VAL A 86 -9.29 3.29 -10.30
CA VAL A 86 -7.84 3.49 -10.19
C VAL A 86 -7.29 3.91 -11.54
N ALA A 87 -6.79 5.15 -11.63
CA ALA A 87 -6.09 5.69 -12.79
C ALA A 87 -4.58 5.47 -12.69
N HIS A 88 -4.03 5.55 -11.47
CA HIS A 88 -2.59 5.41 -11.21
C HIS A 88 -2.35 4.76 -9.84
N VAL A 89 -1.25 4.00 -9.74
CA VAL A 89 -0.85 3.28 -8.54
C VAL A 89 0.59 3.64 -8.20
N ASP A 90 0.79 4.24 -7.04
CA ASP A 90 2.12 4.42 -6.43
C ASP A 90 2.20 3.59 -5.17
N ALA A 91 3.32 2.93 -4.93
CA ALA A 91 3.53 2.23 -3.66
C ALA A 91 5.00 2.24 -3.26
N VAL A 92 5.25 2.56 -1.99
CA VAL A 92 6.59 2.65 -1.43
C VAL A 92 6.72 1.80 -0.19
N HIS A 93 7.77 0.99 -0.15
CA HIS A 93 8.17 0.21 1.02
C HIS A 93 9.26 0.98 1.77
N ILE A 94 8.97 1.30 3.03
CA ILE A 94 9.82 2.12 3.91
C ILE A 94 10.14 1.35 5.20
N LYS A 95 11.35 1.58 5.73
CA LYS A 95 11.72 1.12 7.06
C LYS A 95 11.31 2.18 8.09
N ASN A 96 10.61 1.79 9.16
CA ASN A 96 10.35 2.70 10.28
C ASN A 96 11.61 2.76 11.16
N GLN A 97 12.00 3.97 11.57
CA GLN A 97 13.07 4.21 12.54
C GLN A 97 12.58 4.03 13.97
#